data_AF-A0A497KDS3-F1
#
_entry.id   AF-A0A497KDS3-F1
#
_cell.length_a   1.000
_cell.length_b   1.000
_cell.length_c   1.000
_cell.angle_alpha   90.00
_cell.angle_beta   90.00
_cell.angle_gamma   90.00
#
_symmetry.space_group_name_H-M   'P 1'
#
loop_
_entity.id
_entity.type
_entity.pdbx_description
1 polymer ?
#
loop_
_entity_poly.entity_id
_entity_poly.type
_entity_poly.pdbx_seq_one_letter_code
_entity_poly.pdbx_strand_id
1 'polypeptide(L)'
;MSKPGSKLTVTGKTRESVVTYLENVHDRKFTDAEREIENLKGKRFPDEEYQMGYINAMEGLLLSVRSGDDRDFYNRPNGNGKNNKDYVKEFKEFRKLPIRTQFDQGFFSAWTDIIQYRINTEKD
;
A
#
# COMPACT_ATOMS: atom_id res chain seq x y z
N MET A 1 15.26 9.98 -10.51
CA MET A 1 14.31 9.16 -9.73
C MET A 1 12.91 9.77 -9.78
N SER A 2 11.84 8.96 -9.81
CA SER A 2 10.47 9.48 -9.67
C SER A 2 10.23 9.83 -8.20
N LYS A 3 9.37 10.83 -7.91
CA LYS A 3 9.00 11.12 -6.50
C LYS A 3 8.36 9.88 -5.88
N PRO A 4 8.66 9.52 -4.60
CA PRO A 4 8.11 8.31 -3.97
C PRO A 4 6.59 8.21 -4.05
N GLY A 5 5.88 9.32 -3.84
CA GLY A 5 4.42 9.41 -3.95
C GLY A 5 3.84 9.54 -5.36
N SER A 6 4.64 9.40 -6.42
CA SER A 6 4.15 9.55 -7.79
C SER A 6 3.21 8.40 -8.18
N LYS A 7 2.11 8.72 -8.87
CA LYS A 7 1.12 7.76 -9.38
C LYS A 7 0.37 6.93 -8.31
N LEU A 8 0.45 7.32 -7.04
CA LEU A 8 -0.42 6.78 -6.00
C LEU A 8 -1.87 7.18 -6.26
N THR A 9 -2.78 6.28 -5.90
CA THR A 9 -4.23 6.43 -6.00
C THR A 9 -4.75 7.51 -5.06
N VAL A 10 -4.21 7.59 -3.83
CA VAL A 10 -4.47 8.69 -2.89
C VAL A 10 -3.82 10.01 -3.36
N THR A 11 -4.39 11.13 -2.91
CA THR A 11 -3.96 12.49 -3.31
C THR A 11 -3.81 13.42 -2.10
N GLY A 12 -3.22 14.61 -2.31
CA GLY A 12 -3.09 15.66 -1.29
C GLY A 12 -2.43 15.18 0.01
N LYS A 13 -2.98 15.62 1.15
CA LYS A 13 -2.48 15.27 2.50
C LYS A 13 -2.54 13.77 2.80
N THR A 14 -3.51 13.04 2.22
CA THR A 14 -3.59 11.58 2.39
C THR A 14 -2.38 10.91 1.73
N ARG A 15 -1.97 11.39 0.53
CA ARG A 15 -0.77 10.90 -0.15
C ARG A 15 0.50 11.14 0.66
N GLU A 16 0.65 12.32 1.24
CA GLU A 16 1.80 12.65 2.08
C GLU A 16 1.92 11.68 3.26
N SER A 17 0.83 11.45 3.98
CA SER A 17 0.78 10.47 5.08
C SER A 17 1.08 9.04 4.63
N VAL A 18 0.55 8.61 3.48
CA VAL A 18 0.85 7.27 2.92
C VAL A 18 2.33 7.14 2.58
N VAL A 19 2.95 8.16 1.99
CA VAL A 19 4.39 8.14 1.68
C VAL A 19 5.21 8.05 2.96
N THR A 20 4.93 8.88 3.96
CA THR A 20 5.62 8.83 5.27
C THR A 20 5.48 7.46 5.93
N TYR A 21 4.28 6.87 5.89
CA TYR A 21 4.04 5.53 6.41
C TYR A 21 4.91 4.49 5.69
N LEU A 22 4.92 4.49 4.36
CA LEU A 22 5.68 3.52 3.55
C LEU A 22 7.19 3.70 3.71
N GLU A 23 7.67 4.93 3.85
CA GLU A 23 9.06 5.25 4.21
C GLU A 23 9.42 4.65 5.58
N ASN A 24 8.57 4.84 6.60
CA ASN A 24 8.80 4.25 7.93
C ASN A 24 8.78 2.72 7.91
N VAL A 25 7.88 2.10 7.14
CA VAL A 25 7.86 0.64 6.97
C VAL A 25 9.14 0.15 6.28
N HIS A 26 9.56 0.83 5.21
CA HIS A 26 10.78 0.51 4.48
C HIS A 26 12.02 0.60 5.38
N ASP A 27 12.12 1.66 6.17
CA ASP A 27 13.20 1.89 7.13
C ASP A 27 13.08 1.05 8.42
N ARG A 28 12.04 0.20 8.52
CA ARG A 28 11.72 -0.62 9.70
C ARG A 28 11.50 0.19 10.99
N LYS A 29 11.10 1.46 10.87
CA LYS A 29 10.69 2.36 11.97
C LYS A 29 9.25 2.04 12.38
N PHE A 30 9.04 0.85 12.92
CA PHE A 30 7.68 0.31 13.11
C PHE A 30 6.79 1.14 14.03
N THR A 31 7.33 1.74 15.09
CA THR A 31 6.56 2.63 15.98
C THR A 31 6.09 3.90 15.27
N ASP A 32 6.92 4.45 14.38
CA ASP A 32 6.53 5.63 13.59
C ASP A 32 5.53 5.26 12.49
N ALA A 33 5.67 4.05 11.91
CA ALA A 33 4.68 3.51 10.98
C ALA A 33 3.30 3.29 11.65
N GLU A 34 3.25 2.73 12.86
CA GLU A 34 2.01 2.59 13.64
C GLU A 34 1.36 3.94 13.92
N ARG A 35 2.16 4.95 14.32
CA ARG A 35 1.65 6.31 14.54
C ARG A 35 1.06 6.92 13.26
N GLU A 36 1.67 6.65 12.11
CA GLU A 36 1.16 7.17 10.84
C GLU A 36 -0.10 6.42 10.37
N ILE A 37 -0.29 5.14 10.71
CA ILE A 37 -1.57 4.43 10.52
C ILE A 37 -2.68 5.13 11.31
N GLU A 38 -2.44 5.48 12.57
CA GLU A 38 -3.43 6.23 13.36
C GLU A 38 -3.71 7.62 12.77
N ASN A 39 -2.69 8.31 12.23
CA ASN A 39 -2.89 9.56 11.49
C ASN A 39 -3.74 9.35 10.22
N LEU A 40 -3.52 8.24 9.49
CA LEU A 40 -4.28 7.88 8.28
C LEU A 40 -5.77 7.64 8.58
N LYS A 41 -6.13 7.15 9.77
CA LYS A 41 -7.54 7.03 10.21
C LYS A 41 -8.28 8.38 10.28
N GLY A 42 -7.55 9.50 10.40
CA GLY A 42 -8.11 10.85 10.33
C GLY A 42 -8.07 11.51 8.94
N LYS A 43 -7.62 10.80 7.89
CA LYS A 43 -7.48 11.38 6.53
C LYS A 43 -8.73 11.17 5.69
N ARG A 44 -8.83 11.96 4.62
CA ARG A 44 -9.96 11.89 3.70
C ARG A 44 -9.79 10.70 2.74
N PHE A 45 -10.82 9.86 2.73
CA PHE A 45 -11.05 8.77 1.78
C PHE A 45 -12.42 8.96 1.09
N PRO A 46 -12.73 8.19 0.04
CA PRO A 46 -14.05 8.23 -0.60
C PRO A 46 -15.22 8.01 0.36
N ASP A 47 -15.12 6.99 1.21
CA ASP A 47 -16.06 6.67 2.29
C ASP A 47 -15.36 5.85 3.40
N GLU A 48 -16.09 5.57 4.49
CA GLU A 48 -15.59 4.86 5.66
C GLU A 48 -15.23 3.40 5.37
N GLU A 49 -16.03 2.71 4.55
CA GLU A 49 -15.80 1.31 4.24
C GLU A 49 -14.54 1.15 3.35
N TYR A 50 -14.36 2.04 2.38
CA TYR A 50 -13.12 2.15 1.61
C TYR A 50 -11.92 2.44 2.51
N GLN A 51 -12.06 3.36 3.46
CA GLN A 51 -11.00 3.67 4.41
C GLN A 51 -10.61 2.43 5.22
N MET A 52 -11.58 1.68 5.74
CA MET A 52 -11.33 0.45 6.49
C MET A 52 -10.52 -0.56 5.67
N GLY A 53 -10.87 -0.78 4.40
CA GLY A 53 -10.12 -1.67 3.52
C GLY A 53 -8.70 -1.18 3.27
N TYR A 54 -8.53 0.12 3.05
CA TYR A 54 -7.22 0.72 2.83
C TYR A 54 -6.32 0.59 4.07
N ILE A 55 -6.84 0.91 5.25
CA ILE A 55 -6.12 0.79 6.53
C ILE A 55 -5.79 -0.67 6.84
N ASN A 56 -6.72 -1.60 6.61
CA ASN A 56 -6.49 -3.02 6.83
C ASN A 56 -5.32 -3.57 6.00
N ALA A 57 -5.20 -3.15 4.73
CA ALA A 57 -4.07 -3.52 3.89
C ALA A 57 -2.73 -2.96 4.43
N MET A 58 -2.72 -1.72 4.96
CA MET A 58 -1.53 -1.12 5.57
C MET A 58 -1.14 -1.83 6.87
N GLU A 59 -2.09 -2.15 7.73
CA GLU A 59 -1.83 -2.95 8.94
C GLU A 59 -1.25 -4.33 8.57
N GLY A 60 -1.81 -4.98 7.55
CA GLY A 60 -1.29 -6.24 7.02
C GLY A 60 0.13 -6.14 6.47
N LEU A 61 0.45 -5.07 5.74
CA LEU A 61 1.81 -4.80 5.26
C LEU A 61 2.79 -4.66 6.44
N LEU A 62 2.43 -3.88 7.46
CA LEU A 62 3.28 -3.66 8.62
C LEU A 62 3.59 -4.98 9.35
N LEU A 63 2.57 -5.82 9.56
CA LEU A 63 2.73 -7.14 10.16
C LEU A 63 3.66 -8.02 9.34
N SER A 64 3.48 -8.01 8.01
CA SER A 64 4.32 -8.78 7.10
C SER A 64 5.78 -8.33 7.14
N VAL A 65 6.06 -7.04 7.01
CA VAL A 65 7.45 -6.54 7.04
C VAL A 65 8.10 -6.78 8.41
N ARG A 66 7.32 -6.71 9.49
CA ARG A 66 7.79 -6.98 10.86
C ARG A 66 8.13 -8.46 11.06
N SER A 67 7.30 -9.37 10.53
CA SER A 67 7.53 -10.82 10.63
C SER A 67 8.79 -11.23 9.85
N GLY A 68 9.02 -10.61 8.68
CA GLY A 68 10.05 -11.03 7.73
C GLY A 68 9.78 -12.41 7.12
N ASP A 69 8.58 -12.96 7.29
CA ASP A 69 8.19 -14.28 6.80
C ASP A 69 8.18 -14.28 5.27
N ASP A 70 9.00 -15.12 4.66
CA ASP A 70 9.13 -15.23 3.20
C ASP A 70 7.90 -15.87 2.56
N ARG A 71 6.94 -16.38 3.33
CA ARG A 71 5.63 -16.80 2.82
C ARG A 71 4.70 -15.63 2.62
N ASP A 72 4.97 -14.47 3.20
CA ASP A 72 4.14 -13.29 2.98
C ASP A 72 4.39 -12.69 1.61
N PHE A 73 3.32 -12.27 0.93
CA PHE A 73 3.38 -11.73 -0.42
C PHE A 73 4.44 -10.62 -0.60
N TYR A 74 4.55 -9.70 0.37
CA TYR A 74 5.45 -8.56 0.27
C TYR A 74 6.93 -8.93 0.47
N ASN A 75 7.22 -9.94 1.30
CA ASN A 75 8.57 -10.38 1.64
C ASN A 75 9.14 -11.41 0.66
N ARG A 76 8.28 -12.08 -0.12
CA ARG A 76 8.72 -13.06 -1.12
C ARG A 76 9.71 -12.44 -2.10
N PRO A 77 10.93 -13.00 -2.25
CA PRO A 77 11.78 -12.68 -3.40
C PRO A 77 11.03 -13.10 -4.68
N ASN A 78 11.14 -12.31 -5.76
CA ASN A 78 10.40 -12.41 -7.04
C ASN A 78 10.49 -13.80 -7.73
N GLY A 79 9.91 -14.84 -7.12
CA GLY A 79 10.11 -16.25 -7.49
C GLY A 79 9.17 -16.75 -8.58
N ASN A 80 8.32 -15.89 -9.13
CA ASN A 80 7.30 -16.27 -10.12
C ASN A 80 7.41 -15.53 -11.46
N GLY A 81 8.49 -14.77 -11.68
CA GLY A 81 8.74 -14.05 -12.94
C GLY A 81 7.80 -12.87 -13.22
N LYS A 82 6.80 -12.59 -12.37
CA LYS A 82 6.00 -11.36 -12.43
C LYS A 82 6.80 -10.21 -11.83
N ASN A 83 6.77 -9.06 -12.49
CA ASN A 83 7.37 -7.84 -11.95
C ASN A 83 6.33 -6.98 -11.20
N ASN A 84 6.80 -6.00 -10.44
CA ASN A 84 5.93 -5.08 -9.69
C ASN A 84 4.87 -4.37 -10.56
N LYS A 85 5.13 -4.08 -11.84
CA LYS A 85 4.14 -3.45 -12.73
C LYS A 85 2.99 -4.39 -13.09
N ASP A 86 3.26 -5.69 -13.19
CA ASP A 86 2.23 -6.70 -13.44
C ASP A 86 1.25 -6.75 -12.27
N TYR A 87 1.76 -6.69 -11.03
CA TYR A 87 0.93 -6.60 -9.83
C TYR A 87 0.10 -5.31 -9.76
N VAL A 88 0.70 -4.16 -10.08
CA VAL A 88 -0.04 -2.89 -10.16
C VAL A 88 -1.19 -2.99 -11.17
N LYS A 89 -0.97 -3.64 -12.31
CA LYS A 89 -2.02 -3.86 -13.30
C LYS A 89 -3.11 -4.79 -12.75
N GLU A 90 -2.73 -5.91 -12.15
CA GLU A 90 -3.65 -6.90 -11.59
C GLU A 90 -4.54 -6.30 -10.49
N PHE A 91 -3.99 -5.56 -9.54
CA PHE A 91 -4.77 -4.87 -8.50
C PHE A 91 -5.72 -3.81 -9.08
N LYS A 92 -5.30 -3.09 -10.13
CA LYS A 92 -6.19 -2.16 -10.84
C LYS A 92 -7.34 -2.87 -11.54
N GLU A 93 -7.12 -4.05 -12.11
CA GLU A 93 -8.19 -4.86 -12.70
C GLU A 93 -9.14 -5.39 -11.63
N PHE A 94 -8.64 -5.85 -10.47
CA PHE A 94 -9.50 -6.30 -9.37
C PHE A 94 -10.46 -5.22 -8.88
N ARG A 95 -10.04 -3.94 -8.89
CA ARG A 95 -10.89 -2.80 -8.55
C ARG A 95 -12.04 -2.55 -9.53
N LYS A 96 -11.92 -3.01 -10.78
CA LYS A 96 -12.94 -2.82 -11.82
C LYS A 96 -13.99 -3.93 -11.84
N LEU A 97 -13.79 -5.01 -11.08
CA LEU A 97 -14.71 -6.14 -11.05
C LEU A 97 -16.03 -5.74 -10.38
N PRO A 98 -17.19 -6.13 -10.94
CA PRO A 98 -18.50 -5.62 -10.53
C PRO A 98 -19.00 -6.08 -9.16
N ILE A 99 -18.38 -7.10 -8.53
CA ILE A 99 -18.82 -7.70 -7.26
C ILE A 99 -17.90 -7.27 -6.11
N ARG A 100 -17.47 -6.01 -6.09
CA ARG A 100 -16.55 -5.48 -5.06
C ARG A 100 -17.25 -4.51 -4.13
N THR A 101 -17.11 -4.74 -2.83
CA THR A 101 -17.52 -3.78 -1.80
C THR A 101 -16.59 -2.56 -1.80
N GLN A 102 -16.97 -1.48 -1.11
CA GLN A 102 -16.07 -0.34 -0.96
C GLN A 102 -14.80 -0.73 -0.19
N PHE A 103 -14.94 -1.65 0.78
CA PHE A 103 -13.81 -2.25 1.49
C PHE A 103 -12.79 -2.84 0.51
N ASP A 104 -13.23 -3.71 -0.40
CA ASP A 104 -12.35 -4.33 -1.38
C ASP A 104 -11.66 -3.27 -2.26
N GLN A 105 -12.39 -2.24 -2.67
CA GLN A 105 -11.81 -1.15 -3.47
C GLN A 105 -10.71 -0.40 -2.70
N GLY A 106 -10.91 -0.15 -1.41
CA GLY A 106 -9.91 0.44 -0.52
C GLY A 106 -8.68 -0.44 -0.39
N PHE A 107 -8.90 -1.72 -0.09
CA PHE A 107 -7.85 -2.72 0.09
C PHE A 107 -6.94 -2.85 -1.15
N PHE A 108 -7.53 -3.02 -2.34
CA PHE A 108 -6.74 -3.11 -3.58
C PHE A 108 -6.11 -1.78 -3.99
N SER A 109 -6.67 -0.64 -3.58
CA SER A 109 -6.04 0.66 -3.81
C SER A 109 -4.79 0.83 -2.95
N ALA A 110 -4.83 0.41 -1.68
CA ALA A 110 -3.66 0.37 -0.83
C ALA A 110 -2.55 -0.51 -1.42
N TRP A 111 -2.86 -1.73 -1.85
CA TRP A 111 -1.87 -2.60 -2.52
C TRP A 111 -1.33 -2.01 -3.82
N THR A 112 -2.17 -1.31 -4.59
CA THR A 112 -1.70 -0.55 -5.76
C THR A 112 -0.66 0.50 -5.35
N ASP A 113 -0.91 1.23 -4.26
CA ASP A 113 -0.02 2.28 -3.77
C ASP A 113 1.28 1.74 -3.19
N ILE A 114 1.20 0.67 -2.40
CA ILE A 114 2.35 -0.03 -1.81
C ILE A 114 3.33 -0.45 -2.92
N ILE A 115 2.84 -1.14 -3.95
CA ILE A 115 3.70 -1.62 -5.03
C ILE A 115 4.14 -0.47 -5.94
N GLN A 116 3.31 0.55 -6.15
CA GLN A 116 3.71 1.72 -6.92
C GLN A 116 4.82 2.52 -6.22
N TYR A 117 4.77 2.66 -4.90
CA TYR A 117 5.84 3.25 -4.09
C TYR A 117 7.11 2.42 -4.23
N ARG A 118 7.03 1.10 -4.07
CA ARG A 118 8.14 0.16 -4.26
C ARG A 118 8.82 0.34 -5.63
N ILE A 119 8.04 0.46 -6.71
CA ILE A 119 8.57 0.75 -8.06
C ILE A 119 9.29 2.10 -8.14
N ASN A 120 8.84 3.09 -7.37
CA ASN A 120 9.43 4.43 -7.40
C ASN A 120 10.76 4.48 -6.64
N THR A 121 10.95 3.62 -5.64
CA THR A 121 12.12 3.61 -4.73
C THR A 121 13.15 2.52 -5.04
N GLU A 122 12.75 1.37 -5.58
CA GLU A 122 13.66 0.26 -5.96
C GLU A 122 14.26 0.39 -7.37
N LYS A 123 14.12 1.57 -8.02
CA LYS A 123 14.81 1.83 -9.30
C LYS A 123 16.28 2.17 -9.04
N ASP A 124 17.08 1.14 -8.85
CA ASP A 124 18.52 1.14 -9.11
C ASP A 124 18.84 0.08 -10.19
#